data_AF-A0A6G1SJC3-F1
#
_entry.id   AF-A0A6G1SJC3-F1
#
_cell.length_a   1.000
_cell.length_b   1.000
_cell.length_c   1.000
_cell.angle_alpha   90.00
_cell.angle_beta   90.00
_cell.angle_gamma   90.00
#
_symmetry.space_group_name_H-M   'P 1'
#
loop_
_entity.id
_entity.type
_entity.pdbx_description
1 polymer ?
#
loop_
_entity_poly.entity_id
_entity_poly.type
_entity_poly.pdbx_seq_one_letter_code
_entity_poly.pdbx_strand_id
1 'polypeptide(L)'
;MLFARDKISGLRADIVAQILTLSNVQYGSKCLVLDHNLGLITSAVTSRILPQGVCIQLLPDYEVLYTARKTMNMLNIREAEWPENVLSITIRDLYKIFKGLDNFEHEDSILQARADEQLSRLVKRFESLSPGTNDTTKRVKLDHADQDDQILKDIAKKDANRINRHRERALAAKHLKEHALDALILVVHNDHPLPLLKLLLPFIAPSRQFVIYSEISAPLIECQQFLKANSMAVSLQLSESRLRKYQVLPDRTRPEMNTTGFGGFLLSGIKAFHG
;
A
#
# COMPACT_ATOMS: atom_id res chain seq x y z
N MET A 1 -18.24 20.49 1.54
CA MET A 1 -17.20 19.63 0.92
C MET A 1 -16.64 18.67 1.99
N LEU A 2 -17.47 17.75 2.50
CA LEU A 2 -17.15 16.89 3.66
C LEU A 2 -17.21 15.37 3.36
N PHE A 3 -17.53 14.98 2.12
CA PHE A 3 -17.81 13.58 1.73
C PHE A 3 -16.60 12.64 1.64
N ALA A 4 -15.39 13.07 2.00
CA ALA A 4 -14.17 12.27 1.84
C ALA A 4 -13.54 11.80 3.16
N ARG A 5 -14.07 12.22 4.33
CA ARG A 5 -13.44 11.94 5.63
C ARG A 5 -13.40 10.44 5.96
N ASP A 6 -14.47 9.74 5.68
CA ASP A 6 -14.58 8.30 5.97
C ASP A 6 -13.64 7.48 5.07
N LYS A 7 -13.41 7.94 3.83
CA LYS A 7 -12.47 7.30 2.89
C LYS A 7 -11.01 7.43 3.31
N ILE A 8 -10.71 8.39 4.18
CA ILE A 8 -9.38 8.58 4.76
C ILE A 8 -9.41 8.39 6.28
N SER A 9 -10.35 7.64 6.84
CA SER A 9 -10.31 7.21 8.25
C SER A 9 -10.16 8.38 9.24
N GLY A 10 -10.74 9.54 8.93
CA GLY A 10 -10.62 10.74 9.76
C GLY A 10 -9.26 11.45 9.73
N LEU A 11 -8.32 10.99 8.89
CA LEU A 11 -6.94 11.45 8.85
C LEU A 11 -6.86 12.90 8.36
N ARG A 12 -6.21 13.75 9.15
CA ARG A 12 -6.05 15.18 8.88
C ARG A 12 -4.63 15.54 8.46
N ALA A 13 -4.45 16.69 7.83
CA ALA A 13 -3.14 17.15 7.37
C ALA A 13 -2.09 17.25 8.49
N ASP A 14 -2.48 17.67 9.69
CA ASP A 14 -1.60 17.72 10.86
C ASP A 14 -1.15 16.32 11.31
N ILE A 15 -2.04 15.33 11.22
CA ILE A 15 -1.72 13.93 11.51
C ILE A 15 -0.78 13.34 10.45
N VAL A 16 -0.99 13.62 9.15
CA VAL A 16 -0.04 13.23 8.08
C VAL A 16 1.35 13.78 8.41
N ALA A 17 1.43 15.06 8.74
CA ALA A 17 2.71 15.70 9.06
C ALA A 17 3.38 15.06 10.29
N GLN A 18 2.60 14.72 11.33
CA GLN A 18 3.11 14.00 12.49
C GLN A 18 3.58 12.59 12.13
N ILE A 19 2.83 11.84 11.33
CA ILE A 19 3.24 10.50 10.88
C ILE A 19 4.59 10.57 10.18
N LEU A 20 4.77 11.48 9.22
CA LEU A 20 6.03 11.62 8.47
C LEU A 20 7.19 12.06 9.37
N THR A 21 6.92 12.91 10.36
CA THR A 21 7.94 13.40 11.29
C THR A 21 8.35 12.32 12.29
N LEU A 22 7.39 11.64 12.90
CA LEU A 22 7.59 10.60 13.93
C LEU A 22 8.08 9.26 13.38
N SER A 23 8.03 9.07 12.06
CA SER A 23 8.63 7.92 11.37
C SER A 23 10.02 8.22 10.83
N ASN A 24 10.47 9.47 10.92
CA ASN A 24 11.76 9.95 10.41
C ASN A 24 12.00 9.53 8.95
N VAL A 25 10.99 9.69 8.10
CA VAL A 25 11.10 9.39 6.67
C VAL A 25 12.00 10.44 6.02
N GLN A 26 13.15 9.98 5.53
CA GLN A 26 14.17 10.80 4.90
C GLN A 26 14.48 10.30 3.48
N TYR A 27 15.21 11.11 2.73
CA TYR A 27 15.79 10.70 1.46
C TYR A 27 16.53 9.36 1.58
N GLY A 28 16.29 8.43 0.65
CA GLY A 28 16.97 7.13 0.66
C GLY A 28 16.43 6.10 1.66
N SER A 29 15.43 6.45 2.50
CA SER A 29 14.90 5.52 3.51
C SER A 29 14.20 4.31 2.88
N LYS A 30 14.33 3.14 3.52
CA LYS A 30 13.53 1.95 3.21
C LYS A 30 12.35 1.83 4.18
N CYS A 31 11.14 2.12 3.70
CA CYS A 31 9.94 2.18 4.53
C CYS A 31 8.97 1.03 4.21
N LEU A 32 8.32 0.49 5.25
CA LEU A 32 7.19 -0.44 5.12
C LEU A 32 5.91 0.27 5.55
N VAL A 33 4.94 0.34 4.64
CA VAL A 33 3.75 1.18 4.79
C VAL A 33 2.50 0.34 4.58
N LEU A 34 1.61 0.31 5.57
CA LEU A 34 0.21 -0.07 5.38
C LEU A 34 -0.64 1.20 5.32
N ASP A 35 -1.36 1.38 4.23
CA ASP A 35 -2.14 2.59 3.95
C ASP A 35 -3.53 2.24 3.40
N HIS A 36 -4.55 2.28 4.26
CA HIS A 36 -5.95 2.12 3.84
C HIS A 36 -6.57 3.41 3.29
N ASN A 37 -5.83 4.52 3.24
CA ASN A 37 -6.31 5.88 2.99
C ASN A 37 -6.04 6.30 1.56
N LEU A 38 -6.39 5.40 0.63
CA LEU A 38 -6.25 5.58 -0.81
C LEU A 38 -4.80 5.83 -1.29
N GLY A 39 -3.80 5.34 -0.56
CA GLY A 39 -2.39 5.52 -0.92
C GLY A 39 -1.87 6.94 -0.69
N LEU A 40 -2.56 7.74 0.15
CA LEU A 40 -2.15 9.11 0.50
C LEU A 40 -0.81 9.11 1.26
N ILE A 41 -0.67 8.24 2.25
CA ILE A 41 0.52 8.12 3.09
C ILE A 41 1.64 7.47 2.29
N THR A 42 1.35 6.43 1.51
CA THR A 42 2.33 5.85 0.58
C THR A 42 2.89 6.91 -0.35
N SER A 43 2.04 7.73 -0.97
CA SER A 43 2.50 8.80 -1.88
C SER A 43 3.29 9.89 -1.15
N ALA A 44 2.88 10.25 0.07
CA ALA A 44 3.60 11.22 0.88
C ALA A 44 5.00 10.71 1.27
N VAL A 45 5.13 9.44 1.65
CA VAL A 45 6.41 8.78 1.91
C VAL A 45 7.25 8.75 0.63
N THR A 46 6.69 8.28 -0.48
CA THR A 46 7.36 8.23 -1.78
C THR A 46 7.93 9.59 -2.19
N SER A 47 7.18 10.68 -2.00
CA SER A 47 7.63 12.04 -2.31
C SER A 47 8.88 12.49 -1.53
N ARG A 48 9.20 11.84 -0.42
CA ARG A 48 10.32 12.17 0.48
C ARG A 48 11.54 11.28 0.30
N ILE A 49 11.34 10.03 -0.11
CA ILE A 49 12.41 9.03 -0.19
C ILE A 49 13.06 8.92 -1.58
N LEU A 50 12.33 9.28 -2.64
CA LEU A 50 12.79 9.16 -4.02
C LEU A 50 13.96 10.11 -4.33
N PRO A 51 14.85 9.75 -5.29
CA PRO A 51 14.80 8.56 -6.15
C PRO A 51 15.59 7.34 -5.61
N GLN A 52 16.21 7.43 -4.43
CA GLN A 52 17.08 6.35 -3.91
C GLN A 52 16.39 5.39 -2.92
N GLY A 53 15.37 5.85 -2.20
CA GLY A 53 14.71 5.05 -1.16
C GLY A 53 13.71 4.03 -1.71
N VAL A 54 13.18 3.19 -0.83
CA VAL A 54 12.22 2.14 -1.17
C VAL A 54 10.99 2.25 -0.26
N CYS A 55 9.79 2.29 -0.84
CA CYS A 55 8.53 2.21 -0.13
C CYS A 55 7.87 0.86 -0.47
N ILE A 56 7.83 -0.04 0.51
CA ILE A 56 7.13 -1.31 0.42
C ILE A 56 5.72 -1.10 0.95
N GLN A 57 4.72 -1.13 0.07
CA GLN A 57 3.31 -1.07 0.42
C GLN A 57 2.81 -2.47 0.78
N LEU A 58 2.26 -2.60 2.00
CA LEU A 58 1.54 -3.78 2.43
C LEU A 58 0.09 -3.70 1.95
N LEU A 59 -0.34 -4.71 1.21
CA LEU A 59 -1.69 -4.82 0.66
C LEU A 59 -2.47 -5.94 1.35
N PRO A 60 -3.77 -5.74 1.62
CA PRO A 60 -4.67 -6.84 1.98
C PRO A 60 -4.77 -7.85 0.84
N ASP A 61 -4.93 -9.13 1.17
CA ASP A 61 -5.01 -10.23 0.18
C ASP A 61 -6.15 -10.07 -0.85
N TYR A 62 -7.20 -9.33 -0.51
CA TYR A 62 -8.39 -9.13 -1.34
C TYR A 62 -8.32 -7.85 -2.20
N GLU A 63 -7.38 -6.95 -1.94
CA GLU A 63 -7.24 -5.68 -2.64
C GLU A 63 -6.03 -5.70 -3.57
N VAL A 64 -6.30 -5.78 -4.88
CA VAL A 64 -5.29 -5.66 -5.94
C VAL A 64 -5.20 -4.23 -6.47
N LEU A 65 -5.78 -3.26 -5.75
CA LEU A 65 -5.82 -1.88 -6.21
C LEU A 65 -4.53 -1.16 -5.82
N TYR A 66 -3.78 -0.77 -6.84
CA TYR A 66 -2.69 0.20 -6.77
C TYR A 66 -3.25 1.60 -6.45
N THR A 67 -3.76 1.78 -5.24
CA THR A 67 -4.46 3.02 -4.89
C THR A 67 -3.52 4.21 -4.85
N ALA A 68 -2.24 3.96 -4.53
CA ALA A 68 -1.18 4.97 -4.53
C ALA A 68 -0.87 5.57 -5.91
N ARG A 69 -1.12 4.88 -7.04
CA ARG A 69 -0.78 5.43 -8.37
C ARG A 69 -1.53 6.72 -8.67
N LYS A 70 -2.81 6.79 -8.28
CA LYS A 70 -3.64 7.98 -8.49
C LYS A 70 -3.12 9.17 -7.68
N THR A 71 -2.80 8.94 -6.40
CA THR A 71 -2.28 9.97 -5.50
C THR A 71 -0.86 10.39 -5.86
N MET A 72 0.01 9.47 -6.29
CA MET A 72 1.35 9.79 -6.84
C MET A 72 1.26 10.66 -8.10
N ASN A 73 0.34 10.34 -9.02
CA ASN A 73 0.09 11.19 -10.19
C ASN A 73 -0.38 12.60 -9.81
N MET A 74 -1.21 12.73 -8.75
CA MET A 74 -1.62 14.03 -8.22
C MET A 74 -0.45 14.82 -7.59
N LEU A 75 0.58 14.14 -7.10
CA LEU A 75 1.82 14.74 -6.61
C LEU A 75 2.86 15.01 -7.72
N ASN A 76 2.50 14.77 -8.99
CA ASN A 76 3.40 14.88 -10.15
C ASN A 76 4.63 13.97 -10.10
N ILE A 77 4.55 12.83 -9.38
CA ILE A 77 5.60 11.82 -9.36
C ILE A 77 5.43 10.94 -10.60
N ARG A 78 6.41 10.97 -11.51
CA ARG A 78 6.31 10.29 -12.81
C ARG A 78 6.54 8.80 -12.67
N GLU A 79 5.85 7.99 -13.46
CA GLU A 79 5.98 6.51 -13.42
C GLU A 79 7.40 6.01 -13.69
N ALA A 80 8.23 6.78 -14.40
CA ALA A 80 9.63 6.45 -14.64
C ALA A 80 10.51 6.55 -13.38
N GLU A 81 10.07 7.26 -12.35
CA GLU A 81 10.89 7.59 -11.17
C GLU A 81 10.80 6.55 -10.06
N TRP A 82 9.85 5.62 -10.10
CA TRP A 82 9.57 4.71 -8.99
C TRP A 82 9.36 3.21 -9.30
N PRO A 83 9.63 2.66 -10.50
CA PRO A 83 9.30 1.27 -10.80
C PRO A 83 10.07 0.25 -9.93
N GLU A 84 11.21 0.64 -9.37
CA GLU A 84 12.02 -0.21 -8.48
C GLU A 84 11.94 0.24 -7.01
N ASN A 85 11.33 1.41 -6.76
CA ASN A 85 11.32 2.05 -5.46
C ASN A 85 9.98 1.85 -4.74
N VAL A 86 8.86 1.85 -5.45
CA VAL A 86 7.53 1.63 -4.86
C VAL A 86 7.10 0.21 -5.18
N LEU A 87 7.16 -0.65 -4.17
CA LEU A 87 6.96 -2.09 -4.30
C LEU A 87 5.71 -2.48 -3.51
N SER A 88 4.97 -3.47 -3.98
CA SER A 88 3.79 -3.97 -3.26
C SER A 88 3.96 -5.42 -2.85
N ILE A 89 3.48 -5.76 -1.66
CA ILE A 89 3.44 -7.14 -1.17
C ILE A 89 2.15 -7.40 -0.39
N THR A 90 1.60 -8.60 -0.51
CA THR A 90 0.41 -9.01 0.25
C THR A 90 0.77 -9.44 1.67
N ILE A 91 -0.20 -9.35 2.59
CA ILE A 91 -0.04 -9.84 3.98
C ILE A 91 0.29 -11.34 3.98
N ARG A 92 -0.34 -12.15 3.12
CA ARG A 92 -0.01 -13.56 2.98
C ARG A 92 1.42 -13.82 2.57
N ASP A 93 1.93 -13.08 1.60
CA ASP A 93 3.28 -13.27 1.10
C ASP A 93 4.32 -12.81 2.12
N LEU A 94 4.04 -11.69 2.79
CA LEU A 94 4.82 -11.25 3.94
C LEU A 94 4.86 -12.33 5.03
N TYR A 95 3.73 -12.98 5.34
CA TYR A 95 3.69 -14.08 6.30
C TYR A 95 4.52 -15.29 5.87
N LYS A 96 4.56 -15.62 4.56
CA LYS A 96 5.44 -16.67 4.02
C LYS A 96 6.91 -16.32 4.23
N ILE A 97 7.31 -15.06 3.94
CA ILE A 97 8.69 -14.59 4.16
C ILE A 97 9.03 -14.67 5.66
N PHE A 98 8.12 -14.20 6.53
CA PHE A 98 8.32 -14.26 7.97
C PHE A 98 8.54 -15.68 8.49
N LYS A 99 7.93 -16.69 7.85
CA LYS A 99 8.11 -18.11 8.16
C LYS A 99 9.25 -18.80 7.41
N GLY A 100 9.91 -18.12 6.46
CA GLY A 100 10.91 -18.73 5.58
C GLY A 100 10.33 -19.78 4.63
N LEU A 101 9.05 -19.67 4.27
CA LEU A 101 8.32 -20.58 3.39
C LEU A 101 8.09 -19.97 2.00
N ASP A 102 8.83 -18.92 1.65
CA ASP A 102 8.63 -18.18 0.40
C ASP A 102 9.30 -18.89 -0.79
N ASN A 103 8.48 -19.52 -1.62
CA ASN A 103 8.91 -20.15 -2.88
C ASN A 103 8.35 -19.38 -4.08
N PHE A 104 8.57 -18.07 -4.11
CA PHE A 104 7.90 -17.17 -5.05
C PHE A 104 8.21 -17.47 -6.52
N GLU A 105 9.46 -17.84 -6.84
CA GLU A 105 9.85 -18.22 -8.20
C GLU A 105 9.11 -19.47 -8.69
N HIS A 106 8.95 -20.47 -7.81
CA HIS A 106 8.24 -21.70 -8.13
C HIS A 106 6.72 -21.44 -8.26
N GLU A 107 6.15 -20.66 -7.35
CA GLU A 107 4.75 -20.24 -7.42
C GLU A 107 4.45 -19.49 -8.73
N ASP A 108 5.35 -18.59 -9.15
CA ASP A 108 5.18 -17.83 -10.40
C ASP A 108 5.27 -18.75 -11.62
N SER A 109 6.23 -19.69 -11.63
CA SER A 109 6.36 -20.70 -12.69
C SER A 109 5.07 -21.51 -12.86
N ILE A 110 4.44 -21.92 -11.75
CA ILE A 110 3.15 -22.63 -11.77
C ILE A 110 2.03 -21.73 -12.29
N LEU A 111 1.99 -20.46 -11.87
CA LEU A 111 0.98 -19.51 -12.30
C LEU A 111 1.08 -19.19 -13.79
N GLN A 112 2.29 -19.05 -14.32
CA GLN A 112 2.56 -18.87 -15.74
C GLN A 112 2.09 -20.09 -16.54
N ALA A 113 2.52 -21.30 -16.16
CA ALA A 113 2.11 -22.53 -16.83
C ALA A 113 0.58 -22.72 -16.86
N ARG A 114 -0.11 -22.39 -15.76
CA ARG A 114 -1.58 -22.40 -15.70
C ARG A 114 -2.21 -21.35 -16.62
N ALA A 115 -1.64 -20.15 -16.69
CA ALA A 115 -2.14 -19.09 -17.57
C ALA A 115 -2.01 -19.47 -19.05
N ASP A 116 -0.86 -20.03 -19.43
CA ASP A 116 -0.59 -20.50 -20.79
C ASP A 116 -1.52 -21.65 -21.17
N GLU A 117 -1.78 -22.58 -20.24
CA GLU A 117 -2.74 -23.65 -20.44
C GLU A 117 -4.16 -23.09 -20.68
N GLN A 118 -4.62 -22.12 -19.88
CA GLN A 118 -5.93 -21.49 -20.05
C GLN A 118 -6.04 -20.75 -21.39
N LEU A 119 -5.00 -20.02 -21.79
CA LEU A 119 -4.94 -19.35 -23.10
C LEU A 119 -5.03 -20.37 -24.23
N SER A 120 -4.29 -21.47 -24.17
CA SER A 120 -4.33 -22.53 -25.18
C SER A 120 -5.72 -23.16 -25.31
N ARG A 121 -6.46 -23.33 -24.20
CA ARG A 121 -7.84 -23.84 -24.19
C ARG A 121 -8.82 -22.86 -24.82
N LEU A 122 -8.64 -21.56 -24.58
CA LEU A 122 -9.47 -20.50 -25.19
C LEU A 122 -9.27 -20.43 -26.70
N VAL A 123 -8.02 -20.48 -27.18
CA VAL A 123 -7.68 -20.47 -28.61
C VAL A 123 -8.33 -21.68 -29.32
N LYS A 124 -8.15 -22.89 -28.77
CA LYS A 124 -8.79 -24.11 -29.32
C LYS A 124 -10.31 -24.02 -29.39
N ARG A 125 -10.94 -23.38 -28.39
CA ARG A 125 -12.40 -23.18 -28.39
C ARG A 125 -12.82 -22.22 -29.51
N PHE A 126 -12.09 -21.14 -29.73
CA PHE A 126 -12.35 -20.21 -30.84
C PHE A 126 -12.18 -20.89 -32.21
N GLU A 127 -11.12 -21.68 -32.39
CA GLU A 127 -10.89 -22.43 -33.63
C GLU A 127 -12.04 -23.43 -33.92
N SER A 128 -12.59 -24.07 -32.89
CA SER A 128 -13.72 -25.02 -33.03
C SER A 128 -15.08 -24.35 -33.31
N LEU A 129 -15.23 -23.05 -33.04
CA LEU A 129 -16.46 -22.29 -33.29
C LEU A 129 -16.56 -21.70 -34.70
N SER A 130 -15.59 -21.95 -35.57
CA SER A 130 -15.60 -21.45 -36.94
C SER A 130 -15.98 -22.53 -37.97
N PRO A 131 -17.26 -22.87 -38.17
CA PRO A 131 -17.71 -23.60 -39.34
C PRO A 131 -18.43 -22.70 -40.36
N GLY A 132 -18.03 -22.80 -41.63
CA GLY A 132 -18.92 -22.63 -42.77
C GLY A 132 -19.15 -21.19 -43.26
N THR A 133 -18.42 -20.83 -44.31
CA THR A 133 -18.84 -19.90 -45.37
C THR A 133 -20.35 -19.92 -45.62
N ASN A 134 -21.03 -18.79 -45.41
CA ASN A 134 -22.21 -18.38 -46.15
C ASN A 134 -22.26 -16.84 -46.26
N ASP A 135 -22.64 -16.37 -47.44
CA ASP A 135 -22.09 -15.23 -48.16
C ASP A 135 -22.80 -13.87 -47.91
N THR A 136 -23.11 -13.51 -46.66
CA THR A 136 -23.85 -12.26 -46.34
C THR A 136 -23.24 -11.37 -45.23
N THR A 137 -22.01 -11.64 -44.78
CA THR A 137 -21.47 -11.09 -43.52
C THR A 137 -20.38 -10.00 -43.67
N LYS A 138 -20.43 -9.13 -44.69
CA LYS A 138 -19.47 -7.99 -44.75
C LYS A 138 -19.77 -6.86 -43.76
N ARG A 139 -20.99 -6.73 -43.22
CA ARG A 139 -21.33 -5.72 -42.18
C ARG A 139 -21.14 -6.19 -40.73
N VAL A 140 -21.25 -7.50 -40.45
CA VAL A 140 -21.14 -8.06 -39.08
C VAL A 140 -19.68 -8.33 -38.67
N LYS A 141 -18.76 -8.49 -39.64
CA LYS A 141 -17.33 -8.75 -39.36
C LYS A 141 -16.55 -7.55 -38.82
N LEU A 142 -17.00 -6.32 -39.10
CA LEU A 142 -16.35 -5.10 -38.60
C LEU A 142 -16.56 -4.93 -37.08
N ASP A 143 -17.78 -5.16 -36.59
CA ASP A 143 -18.11 -5.04 -35.16
C ASP A 143 -17.46 -6.14 -34.29
N HIS A 144 -17.26 -7.35 -34.84
CA HIS A 144 -16.56 -8.44 -34.14
C HIS A 144 -15.04 -8.27 -34.14
N ALA A 145 -14.44 -7.75 -35.23
CA ALA A 145 -13.01 -7.51 -35.29
C ALA A 145 -12.57 -6.45 -34.25
N ASP A 146 -13.36 -5.39 -34.05
CA ASP A 146 -13.09 -4.37 -33.03
C ASP A 146 -13.24 -4.92 -31.60
N GLN A 147 -14.16 -5.87 -31.38
CA GLN A 147 -14.33 -6.56 -30.09
C GLN A 147 -13.18 -7.54 -29.81
N ASP A 148 -12.72 -8.29 -30.81
CA ASP A 148 -11.60 -9.23 -30.70
C ASP A 148 -10.28 -8.49 -30.41
N ASP A 149 -10.05 -7.35 -31.08
CA ASP A 149 -8.91 -6.47 -30.82
C ASP A 149 -8.91 -5.88 -29.40
N GLN A 150 -10.10 -5.56 -28.87
CA GLN A 150 -10.25 -5.07 -27.49
C GLN A 150 -9.96 -6.18 -26.47
N ILE A 151 -10.42 -7.40 -26.72
CA ILE A 151 -10.15 -8.57 -25.87
C ILE A 151 -8.65 -8.89 -25.83
N LEU A 152 -7.97 -8.87 -26.99
CA LEU A 152 -6.52 -9.10 -27.07
C LEU A 152 -5.75 -8.04 -26.28
N LYS A 153 -6.14 -6.76 -26.37
CA LYS A 153 -5.55 -5.68 -25.56
C LYS A 153 -5.76 -5.89 -24.07
N ASP A 154 -6.94 -6.33 -23.65
CA ASP A 154 -7.24 -6.59 -22.24
C ASP A 154 -6.46 -7.78 -21.68
N ILE A 155 -6.28 -8.84 -22.47
CA ILE A 155 -5.44 -10.00 -22.13
C ILE A 155 -3.98 -9.56 -21.98
N ALA A 156 -3.43 -8.86 -22.98
CA ALA A 156 -2.06 -8.37 -22.93
C ALA A 156 -1.81 -7.46 -21.72
N LYS A 157 -2.75 -6.57 -21.40
CA LYS A 157 -2.70 -5.72 -20.21
C LYS A 157 -2.74 -6.54 -18.92
N LYS A 158 -3.56 -7.58 -18.86
CA LYS A 158 -3.65 -8.48 -17.70
C LYS A 158 -2.35 -9.26 -17.48
N ASP A 159 -1.72 -9.72 -18.55
CA ASP A 159 -0.42 -10.40 -18.49
C ASP A 159 0.70 -9.45 -18.06
N ALA A 160 0.76 -8.24 -18.63
CA ALA A 160 1.71 -7.22 -18.19
C ALA A 160 1.56 -6.86 -16.70
N ASN A 161 0.32 -6.70 -16.23
CA ASN A 161 0.04 -6.46 -14.81
C ASN A 161 0.41 -7.66 -13.92
N ARG A 162 0.32 -8.89 -14.42
CA ARG A 162 0.80 -10.09 -13.70
C ARG A 162 2.32 -10.05 -13.55
N ILE A 163 3.03 -9.82 -14.65
CA ILE A 163 4.50 -9.76 -14.67
C ILE A 163 5.02 -8.65 -13.75
N ASN A 164 4.41 -7.46 -13.80
CA ASN A 164 4.80 -6.35 -12.93
C ASN A 164 4.59 -6.69 -11.45
N ARG A 165 3.43 -7.27 -11.08
CA ARG A 165 3.17 -7.71 -9.70
C ARG A 165 4.17 -8.76 -9.22
N HIS A 166 4.54 -9.71 -10.07
CA HIS A 166 5.56 -10.69 -9.73
C HIS A 166 6.93 -10.02 -9.50
N ARG A 167 7.35 -9.12 -10.40
CA ARG A 167 8.58 -8.35 -10.26
C ARG A 167 8.61 -7.57 -8.95
N GLU A 168 7.56 -6.81 -8.66
CA GLU A 168 7.43 -6.00 -7.45
C GLU A 168 7.48 -6.86 -6.19
N ARG A 169 6.76 -7.98 -6.18
CA ARG A 169 6.76 -8.96 -5.07
C ARG A 169 8.15 -9.54 -4.83
N ALA A 170 8.88 -9.91 -5.87
CA ALA A 170 10.23 -10.47 -5.75
C ALA A 170 11.24 -9.44 -5.22
N LEU A 171 11.16 -8.20 -5.69
CA LEU A 171 12.00 -7.09 -5.19
C LEU A 171 11.66 -6.74 -3.73
N ALA A 172 10.37 -6.69 -3.38
CA ALA A 172 9.94 -6.45 -2.00
C ALA A 172 10.47 -7.55 -1.07
N ALA A 173 10.39 -8.81 -1.51
CA ALA A 173 10.90 -9.95 -0.76
C ALA A 173 12.40 -9.84 -0.48
N LYS A 174 13.19 -9.41 -1.46
CA LYS A 174 14.63 -9.18 -1.31
C LYS A 174 14.91 -8.18 -0.18
N HIS A 175 14.23 -7.05 -0.16
CA HIS A 175 14.39 -6.04 0.89
C HIS A 175 13.89 -6.49 2.26
N LEU A 176 12.78 -7.24 2.31
CA LEU A 176 12.24 -7.76 3.56
C LEU A 176 13.18 -8.78 4.22
N LYS A 177 13.82 -9.64 3.42
CA LYS A 177 14.82 -10.62 3.90
C LYS A 177 16.06 -9.97 4.50
N GLU A 178 16.37 -8.71 4.19
CA GLU A 178 17.49 -7.99 4.79
C GLU A 178 17.24 -7.62 6.26
N HIS A 179 15.98 -7.62 6.73
CA HIS A 179 15.59 -7.18 8.08
C HIS A 179 16.14 -5.80 8.48
N ALA A 180 16.35 -4.94 7.48
CA ALA A 180 17.06 -3.67 7.61
C ALA A 180 16.23 -2.47 7.14
N LEU A 181 14.92 -2.50 7.40
CA LEU A 181 14.03 -1.40 7.04
C LEU A 181 14.13 -0.25 8.06
N ASP A 182 14.03 0.98 7.57
CA ASP A 182 14.26 2.21 8.34
C ASP A 182 13.03 2.74 9.08
N ALA A 183 11.83 2.45 8.56
CA ALA A 183 10.59 2.95 9.15
C ALA A 183 9.41 2.00 8.91
N LEU A 184 8.54 1.84 9.91
CA LEU A 184 7.25 1.15 9.81
C LEU A 184 6.13 2.14 10.03
N ILE A 185 5.23 2.25 9.06
CA ILE A 185 4.07 3.14 9.13
C ILE A 185 2.82 2.28 8.95
N LEU A 186 1.97 2.26 9.96
CA LEU A 186 0.72 1.51 9.97
C LEU A 186 -0.44 2.48 10.07
N VAL A 187 -1.16 2.70 8.98
CA VAL A 187 -2.38 3.50 8.99
C VAL A 187 -3.55 2.56 8.84
N VAL A 188 -4.16 2.23 9.99
CA VAL A 188 -5.13 1.15 10.11
C VAL A 188 -6.56 1.72 10.15
N HIS A 189 -7.46 1.12 9.36
CA HIS A 189 -8.87 1.48 9.31
C HIS A 189 -9.71 0.22 9.45
N ASN A 190 -10.58 0.16 10.47
CA ASN A 190 -11.44 -0.99 10.80
C ASN A 190 -10.72 -2.33 11.09
N ASP A 191 -9.40 -2.40 10.94
CA ASP A 191 -8.58 -3.55 11.30
C ASP A 191 -7.90 -3.37 12.66
N HIS A 192 -7.52 -4.49 13.27
CA HIS A 192 -6.77 -4.47 14.52
C HIS A 192 -5.26 -4.34 14.25
N PRO A 193 -4.55 -3.33 14.79
CA PRO A 193 -3.13 -3.10 14.50
C PRO A 193 -2.19 -4.13 15.15
N LEU A 194 -2.58 -4.75 16.28
CA LEU A 194 -1.66 -5.60 17.04
C LEU A 194 -1.12 -6.83 16.26
N PRO A 195 -1.95 -7.65 15.57
CA PRO A 195 -1.44 -8.76 14.78
C PRO A 195 -0.46 -8.33 13.69
N LEU A 196 -0.75 -7.21 13.03
CA LEU A 196 0.10 -6.64 11.99
C LEU A 196 1.42 -6.16 12.58
N LEU A 197 1.38 -5.46 13.71
CA LEU A 197 2.58 -5.02 14.43
C LEU A 197 3.48 -6.22 14.80
N LYS A 198 2.91 -7.31 15.32
CA LYS A 198 3.66 -8.54 15.66
C LYS A 198 4.37 -9.14 14.44
N LEU A 199 3.70 -9.12 13.28
CA LEU A 199 4.25 -9.65 12.03
C LEU A 199 5.31 -8.72 11.42
N LEU A 200 5.13 -7.40 11.52
CA LEU A 200 5.88 -6.41 10.75
C LEU A 200 7.11 -5.88 11.48
N LEU A 201 7.05 -5.76 12.80
CA LEU A 201 8.14 -5.23 13.62
C LEU A 201 9.48 -6.00 13.43
N PRO A 202 9.50 -7.34 13.21
CA PRO A 202 10.73 -8.08 12.93
C PRO A 202 11.50 -7.63 11.68
N PHE A 203 10.86 -7.02 10.68
CA PHE A 203 11.53 -6.58 9.44
C PHE A 203 12.25 -5.22 9.57
N ILE A 204 11.99 -4.49 10.65
CA ILE A 204 12.56 -3.16 10.91
C ILE A 204 13.94 -3.31 11.57
N ALA A 205 14.93 -2.51 11.20
CA ALA A 205 16.22 -2.51 11.87
C ALA A 205 16.10 -2.03 13.34
N PRO A 206 16.98 -2.45 14.26
CA PRO A 206 17.06 -1.87 15.60
C PRO A 206 17.29 -0.35 15.54
N SER A 207 16.83 0.39 16.56
CA SER A 207 16.95 1.86 16.63
C SER A 207 16.25 2.61 15.50
N ARG A 208 15.27 1.99 14.83
CA ARG A 208 14.43 2.61 13.81
C ARG A 208 13.04 2.92 14.35
N GLN A 209 12.36 3.87 13.73
CA GLN A 209 11.08 4.38 14.21
C GLN A 209 9.91 3.59 13.62
N PHE A 210 8.83 3.50 14.39
CA PHE A 210 7.55 3.05 13.87
C PHE A 210 6.43 3.98 14.35
N VAL A 211 5.41 4.10 13.52
CA VAL A 211 4.22 4.92 13.79
C VAL A 211 2.98 4.13 13.41
N ILE A 212 2.00 4.09 14.30
CA ILE A 212 0.72 3.43 14.12
C ILE A 212 -0.39 4.47 14.32
N TYR A 213 -1.22 4.64 13.30
CA TYR A 213 -2.42 5.45 13.34
C TYR A 213 -3.66 4.57 13.48
N SER A 214 -4.58 5.00 14.32
CA SER A 214 -5.95 4.48 14.38
C SER A 214 -6.91 5.60 14.75
N GLU A 215 -8.13 5.53 14.23
CA GLU A 215 -9.21 6.44 14.64
C GLU A 215 -9.61 6.22 16.12
N ILE A 216 -9.30 5.07 16.72
CA ILE A 216 -9.66 4.74 18.10
C ILE A 216 -8.39 4.47 18.92
N SER A 217 -8.34 4.96 20.15
CA SER A 217 -7.15 4.80 21.01
C SER A 217 -7.00 3.40 21.62
N ALA A 218 -8.11 2.72 21.92
CA ALA A 218 -8.12 1.39 22.54
C ALA A 218 -7.17 0.36 21.88
N PRO A 219 -7.20 0.14 20.54
CA PRO A 219 -6.27 -0.80 19.90
C PRO A 219 -4.79 -0.36 19.99
N LEU A 220 -4.53 0.94 20.05
CA LEU A 220 -3.17 1.46 20.22
C LEU A 220 -2.64 1.26 21.63
N ILE A 221 -3.51 1.35 22.65
CA ILE A 221 -3.14 1.06 24.04
C ILE A 221 -2.72 -0.40 24.18
N GLU A 222 -3.44 -1.33 23.54
CA GLU A 222 -3.07 -2.75 23.52
C GLU A 222 -1.72 -2.98 22.85
N CYS A 223 -1.49 -2.36 21.68
CA CYS A 223 -0.17 -2.37 21.02
C CYS A 223 0.93 -1.85 21.94
N GLN A 224 0.69 -0.74 22.65
CA GLN A 224 1.66 -0.14 23.57
C GLN A 224 1.97 -1.08 24.74
N GLN A 225 0.96 -1.72 25.33
CA GLN A 225 1.13 -2.70 26.40
C GLN A 225 1.94 -3.91 25.95
N PHE A 226 1.63 -4.46 24.77
CA PHE A 226 2.39 -5.56 24.18
C PHE A 226 3.87 -5.21 23.97
N LEU A 227 4.15 -4.02 23.41
CA LEU A 227 5.52 -3.56 23.17
C LEU A 227 6.31 -3.35 24.47
N LYS A 228 5.66 -2.83 25.52
CA LYS A 228 6.25 -2.67 26.85
C LYS A 228 6.53 -4.03 27.51
N ALA A 229 5.55 -4.93 27.52
CA ALA A 229 5.65 -6.23 28.17
C ALA A 229 6.81 -7.07 27.61
N ASN A 230 7.06 -6.99 26.30
CA ASN A 230 8.12 -7.74 25.63
C ASN A 230 9.43 -6.94 25.47
N SER A 231 9.52 -5.72 26.01
CA SER A 231 10.68 -4.83 25.86
C SER A 231 11.14 -4.63 24.41
N MET A 232 10.19 -4.62 23.45
CA MET A 232 10.49 -4.56 22.01
C MET A 232 10.69 -3.13 21.49
N ALA A 233 10.32 -2.12 22.28
CA ALA A 233 10.41 -0.73 21.89
C ALA A 233 10.64 0.20 23.10
N VAL A 234 11.29 1.32 22.83
CA VAL A 234 11.53 2.41 23.79
C VAL A 234 10.88 3.70 23.30
N SER A 235 10.78 4.69 24.20
CA SER A 235 10.18 6.00 23.90
C SER A 235 8.76 5.91 23.34
N LEU A 236 7.95 4.99 23.85
CA LEU A 236 6.58 4.77 23.40
C LEU A 236 5.67 5.93 23.78
N GLN A 237 5.13 6.62 22.79
CA GLN A 237 4.24 7.77 22.96
C GLN A 237 2.90 7.53 22.27
N LEU A 238 1.81 7.63 23.03
CA LEU A 238 0.44 7.69 22.52
C LEU A 238 0.00 9.17 22.54
N SER A 239 -0.36 9.71 21.38
CA SER A 239 -0.72 11.13 21.23
C SER A 239 -1.95 11.34 20.35
N GLU A 240 -2.70 12.41 20.66
CA GLU A 240 -3.77 12.97 19.84
C GLU A 240 -3.37 14.40 19.47
N SER A 241 -3.64 14.83 18.24
CA SER A 241 -3.50 16.23 17.85
C SER A 241 -4.86 16.89 17.69
N ARG A 242 -4.94 18.20 17.96
CA ARG A 242 -6.12 19.02 17.69
C ARG A 242 -5.72 20.21 16.84
N LEU A 243 -6.45 20.41 15.76
CA LEU A 243 -6.23 21.51 14.83
C LEU A 243 -7.40 22.49 14.91
N ARG A 244 -7.10 23.77 15.12
CA ARG A 244 -8.12 24.83 15.13
C ARG A 244 -7.73 25.94 14.17
N LYS A 245 -8.62 26.22 13.22
CA LYS A 245 -8.47 27.32 12.26
C LYS A 245 -8.95 28.63 12.88
N TYR A 246 -8.26 29.71 12.53
CA TYR A 246 -8.59 31.06 12.96
C TYR A 246 -8.96 31.92 11.76
N GLN A 247 -10.05 32.65 11.90
CA GLN A 247 -10.35 33.80 11.06
C GLN A 247 -9.49 34.96 11.56
N VAL A 248 -8.67 35.54 10.68
CA VAL A 248 -7.84 36.72 10.98
C VAL A 248 -8.25 37.83 10.05
N LEU A 249 -9.14 38.70 10.54
CA LEU A 249 -9.63 39.90 9.86
C LEU A 249 -9.52 41.09 10.83
N PRO A 250 -9.35 42.33 10.34
CA PRO A 250 -9.36 43.52 11.20
C PRO A 250 -10.59 43.52 12.12
N ASP A 251 -10.35 43.68 13.43
CA ASP A 251 -11.34 43.66 14.53
C ASP A 251 -12.27 42.44 14.61
N ARG A 252 -11.98 41.38 13.85
CA ARG A 252 -12.81 40.16 13.75
C ARG A 252 -11.95 38.91 13.81
N THR A 253 -10.91 38.91 14.65
CA THR A 253 -10.06 37.75 14.87
C THR A 253 -10.73 36.79 15.86
N ARG A 254 -11.05 35.59 15.39
CA ARG A 254 -11.74 34.57 16.20
C ARG A 254 -11.47 33.17 15.63
N PRO A 255 -11.55 32.11 16.45
CA PRO A 255 -11.57 30.77 15.90
C PRO A 255 -12.79 30.53 15.01
N GLU A 256 -12.67 29.61 14.05
CA GLU A 256 -13.84 29.10 13.34
C GLU A 256 -14.81 28.42 14.31
N MET A 257 -16.11 28.68 14.14
CA MET A 257 -17.16 28.17 15.06
C MET A 257 -17.43 26.68 14.84
N ASN A 258 -17.49 26.27 13.58
CA ASN A 258 -17.72 24.87 13.20
C ASN A 258 -16.39 24.26 12.78
N THR A 259 -15.88 23.32 13.57
CA THR A 259 -14.64 22.62 13.26
C THR A 259 -14.75 21.13 13.54
N THR A 260 -13.90 20.34 12.91
CA THR A 260 -13.79 18.90 13.15
C THR A 260 -12.90 18.66 14.37
N GLY A 261 -13.51 18.30 15.51
CA GLY A 261 -12.78 18.19 16.77
C GLY A 261 -11.75 17.05 16.83
N PHE A 262 -11.99 15.96 16.12
CA PHE A 262 -11.22 14.72 16.25
C PHE A 262 -10.47 14.37 14.95
N GLY A 263 -9.27 13.82 15.05
CA GLY A 263 -8.41 13.45 13.90
C GLY A 263 -7.72 12.09 14.03
N GLY A 264 -8.10 11.29 15.03
CA GLY A 264 -7.45 10.01 15.33
C GLY A 264 -6.31 10.11 16.34
N PHE A 265 -5.69 8.97 16.62
CA PHE A 265 -4.61 8.79 17.59
C PHE A 265 -3.37 8.20 16.91
N LEU A 266 -2.21 8.52 17.45
CA LEU A 266 -0.92 8.00 17.01
C LEU A 266 -0.21 7.31 18.16
N LEU A 267 0.27 6.10 17.92
CA LEU A 267 1.28 5.44 18.73
C LEU A 267 2.60 5.47 17.96
N SER A 268 3.64 6.05 18.57
CA SER A 268 4.99 6.06 18.01
C SER A 268 6.00 5.51 19.00
N GLY A 269 7.13 5.04 18.49
CA GLY A 269 8.23 4.55 19.31
C GLY A 269 9.45 4.16 18.48
N ILE A 270 10.50 3.76 19.18
CA ILE A 270 11.76 3.30 18.58
C ILE A 270 11.89 1.80 18.84
N LYS A 271 12.11 1.01 17.79
CA LYS A 271 12.36 -0.44 17.93
C LYS A 271 13.63 -0.64 18.76
N ALA A 272 13.50 -1.38 19.85
CA ALA A 272 14.62 -1.77 20.69
C ALA A 272 15.33 -2.99 20.09
N PHE A 273 16.61 -3.16 20.44
CA PHE A 273 17.31 -4.41 20.16
C PHE A 273 16.74 -5.49 21.10
N HIS A 274 16.20 -6.56 20.52
CA HIS A 274 15.78 -7.74 21.27
C HIS A 274 16.83 -8.82 20.97
N GLY A 275 17.66 -9.12 21.97
CA GLY A 275 18.67 -10.18 21.92
C GLY A 275 18.15 -11.48 22.50
#